data_AF-A0A2X4TWQ3-F1
#
_entry.id   AF-A0A2X4TWQ3-F1
#
_cell.length_a   1.000
_cell.length_b   1.000
_cell.length_c   1.000
_cell.angle_alpha   90.00
_cell.angle_beta   90.00
_cell.angle_gamma   90.00
#
_symmetry.space_group_name_H-M   'P 1'
#
loop_
_entity.id
_entity.type
_entity.pdbx_description
1 polymer ?
#
loop_
_entity_poly.entity_id
_entity_poly.type
_entity_poly.pdbx_seq_one_letter_code
_entity_poly.pdbx_strand_id
1 'polypeptide(L)'
;MQKNQRDIDNFLASSRELRNSAQQLSHYYIYHPEIRMRFLSEEEAFIRHIEKEISLNCLSYAGGSMLIKEEIENLAKKKFVLDAKAARLYLIAERERKKQFCHHHA
;
A
#
# COMPACT_ATOMS: atom_id res chain seq x y z
N MET A 1 8.36 -21.36 24.95
CA MET A 1 8.29 -19.88 24.92
C MET A 1 8.76 -19.26 23.60
N GLN A 2 9.76 -19.81 22.88
CA GLN A 2 10.27 -19.25 21.61
C GLN A 2 9.21 -19.06 20.50
N LYS A 3 8.21 -19.95 20.40
CA LYS A 3 7.17 -19.86 19.36
C LYS A 3 6.31 -18.59 19.49
N ASN A 4 5.97 -18.20 20.72
CA ASN A 4 5.15 -17.01 20.98
C ASN A 4 5.93 -15.71 20.67
N GLN A 5 7.22 -15.67 21.01
CA GLN A 5 8.06 -14.50 20.70
C GLN A 5 8.22 -14.31 19.19
N ARG A 6 8.44 -15.40 18.45
CA ARG A 6 8.53 -15.35 16.98
C ARG A 6 7.25 -14.80 16.35
N ASP A 7 6.08 -15.19 16.85
CA ASP A 7 4.80 -14.72 16.32
C ASP A 7 4.59 -13.22 16.60
N ILE A 8 5.03 -12.73 17.76
CA ILE A 8 5.06 -11.29 18.08
C ILE A 8 6.01 -10.54 17.14
N ASP A 9 7.23 -11.03 16.96
CA ASP A 9 8.22 -10.39 16.11
C ASP A 9 7.75 -10.31 14.65
N ASN A 10 7.13 -11.39 14.15
CA ASN A 10 6.53 -11.44 12.82
C ASN A 10 5.41 -10.40 12.68
N PHE A 11 4.53 -10.29 13.68
CA PHE A 11 3.46 -9.30 13.68
C PHE A 11 3.98 -7.87 13.61
N LEU A 12 4.99 -7.55 14.42
CA LEU A 12 5.63 -6.23 14.42
C LEU A 12 6.32 -5.93 13.09
N ALA A 13 7.00 -6.92 12.51
CA ALA A 13 7.64 -6.80 11.20
C ALA A 13 6.62 -6.53 10.09
N SER A 14 5.55 -7.32 10.00
CA SER A 14 4.48 -7.11 9.02
C SER A 14 3.75 -5.79 9.24
N SER A 15 3.53 -5.36 10.49
CA SER A 15 2.94 -4.04 10.78
C SER A 15 3.82 -2.89 10.28
N ARG A 16 5.15 -3.02 10.38
CA ARG A 16 6.08 -2.04 9.83
C ARG A 16 6.07 -2.06 8.29
N GLU A 17 6.01 -3.25 7.71
CA GLU A 17 5.93 -3.43 6.26
C GLU A 17 4.65 -2.81 5.66
N LEU A 18 3.51 -2.98 6.32
CA LEU A 18 2.26 -2.33 5.92
C LEU A 18 2.38 -0.81 5.95
N ARG A 19 2.93 -0.23 7.03
CA ARG A 19 3.18 1.21 7.13
C ARG A 19 4.08 1.72 6.02
N ASN A 20 5.17 1.00 5.73
CA ASN A 20 6.09 1.36 4.66
C ASN A 20 5.40 1.30 3.28
N SER A 21 4.63 0.24 3.02
CA SER A 21 3.86 0.07 1.78
C SER A 21 2.85 1.20 1.59
N ALA A 22 2.10 1.53 2.64
CA ALA A 22 1.16 2.65 2.63
C ALA A 22 1.87 3.99 2.39
N GLN A 23 2.97 4.26 3.09
CA GLN A 23 3.75 5.49 2.90
C GLN A 23 4.22 5.64 1.46
N GLN A 24 4.82 4.60 0.88
CA GLN A 24 5.28 4.62 -0.51
C GLN A 24 4.13 4.90 -1.48
N LEU A 25 3.03 4.14 -1.37
CA LEU A 25 1.86 4.32 -2.26
C LEU A 25 1.30 5.74 -2.14
N SER A 26 1.16 6.25 -0.92
CA SER A 26 0.64 7.59 -0.65
C SER A 26 1.52 8.69 -1.22
N HIS A 27 2.85 8.51 -1.17
CA HIS A 27 3.82 9.48 -1.67
C HIS A 27 3.78 9.57 -3.20
N TYR A 28 3.67 8.42 -3.89
CA TYR A 28 3.72 8.38 -5.34
C TYR A 28 2.39 8.74 -6.02
N TYR A 29 1.24 8.35 -5.46
CA TYR A 29 -0.04 8.48 -6.17
C TYR A 29 -1.04 9.44 -5.52
N ILE A 30 -0.84 9.85 -4.27
CA ILE A 30 -1.80 10.71 -3.57
C ILE A 30 -1.19 12.09 -3.36
N TYR A 31 -1.37 12.98 -4.34
CA TYR A 31 -0.83 14.34 -4.28
C TYR A 31 -1.52 15.23 -3.23
N HIS A 32 -2.84 15.10 -3.07
CA HIS A 32 -3.63 15.94 -2.18
C HIS A 32 -3.35 15.60 -0.70
N PRO A 33 -2.86 16.56 0.12
CA PRO A 33 -2.40 16.28 1.49
C PRO A 33 -3.47 15.67 2.41
N GLU A 34 -4.69 16.17 2.37
CA GLU A 34 -5.81 15.73 3.20
C GLU A 34 -6.21 14.29 2.87
N ILE A 35 -6.23 13.94 1.57
CA ILE A 35 -6.51 12.58 1.11
C ILE A 35 -5.37 11.65 1.53
N ARG A 36 -4.12 12.10 1.44
CA ARG A 36 -2.94 11.34 1.86
C ARG A 36 -2.98 11.03 3.35
N MET A 37 -3.26 12.05 4.17
CA MET A 37 -3.38 11.91 5.62
C MET A 37 -4.51 10.97 6.01
N ARG A 38 -5.67 11.09 5.35
CA ARG A 38 -6.80 10.19 5.58
C ARG A 38 -6.43 8.74 5.25
N PHE A 39 -5.83 8.49 4.08
CA PHE A 39 -5.38 7.16 3.68
C PHE A 39 -4.41 6.55 4.70
N LEU A 40 -3.37 7.29 5.11
CA LEU A 40 -2.41 6.81 6.11
C LEU A 40 -3.06 6.55 7.48
N SER A 41 -4.04 7.37 7.85
CA SER A 41 -4.81 7.19 9.09
C SER A 41 -5.70 5.95 9.05
N GLU A 42 -6.26 5.60 7.89
CA GLU A 42 -7.07 4.39 7.72
C GLU A 42 -6.21 3.12 7.87
N GLU A 43 -5.02 3.09 7.27
CA GLU A 43 -4.07 1.97 7.43
C GLU A 43 -3.56 1.82 8.87
N GLU A 44 -3.29 2.94 9.55
CA GLU A 44 -2.91 2.91 10.97
C GLU A 44 -4.07 2.46 11.88
N ALA A 45 -5.30 2.87 11.57
CA ALA A 45 -6.48 2.43 12.29
C ALA A 45 -6.72 0.91 12.15
N PHE A 46 -6.45 0.36 10.97
CA PHE A 46 -6.50 -1.08 10.73
C PHE A 46 -5.50 -1.85 11.61
N ILE A 47 -4.23 -1.41 11.67
CA ILE A 47 -3.22 -2.04 12.54
C ILE A 47 -3.66 -2.00 14.00
N ARG A 48 -4.10 -0.83 14.49
CA ARG A 48 -4.57 -0.67 15.88
C ARG A 48 -5.79 -1.51 16.20
N HIS A 49 -6.69 -1.71 15.23
CA HIS A 49 -7.81 -2.60 15.39
C HIS A 49 -7.34 -4.03 15.64
N ILE A 50 -6.38 -4.54 14.85
CA ILE A 50 -5.81 -5.87 15.04
C ILE A 50 -5.08 -5.99 16.39
N GLU A 51 -4.29 -4.98 16.78
CA GLU A 51 -3.63 -4.96 18.09
C GLU A 51 -4.64 -5.06 19.24
N LYS A 52 -5.79 -4.37 19.11
CA LYS A 52 -6.89 -4.45 20.06
C LYS A 52 -7.53 -5.84 20.07
N GLU A 53 -7.78 -6.44 18.91
CA GLU A 53 -8.32 -7.81 18.80
C GLU A 53 -7.38 -8.85 19.42
N ILE A 54 -6.06 -8.68 19.29
CA ILE A 54 -5.06 -9.55 19.94
C ILE A 54 -5.09 -9.38 21.46
N SER A 55 -5.22 -8.13 21.92
CA SER A 55 -5.11 -7.81 23.35
C SER A 55 -6.38 -8.12 24.14
N LEU A 56 -7.55 -7.95 23.52
CA LEU A 56 -8.84 -8.02 24.20
C LEU A 56 -9.67 -9.25 23.81
N ASN A 57 -9.42 -9.83 22.64
CA ASN A 57 -10.20 -10.94 22.09
C ASN A 57 -9.30 -12.17 21.83
N CYS A 58 -9.83 -13.18 21.14
CA CYS A 58 -9.13 -14.45 20.89
C CYS A 58 -8.22 -14.45 19.65
N LEU A 59 -7.85 -13.28 19.11
CA LEU A 59 -6.98 -13.22 17.94
C LEU A 59 -5.52 -13.49 18.36
N SER A 60 -4.89 -14.46 17.70
CA SER A 60 -3.46 -14.73 17.93
C SER A 60 -2.58 -13.75 17.14
N TYR A 61 -1.34 -13.52 17.60
CA TYR A 61 -0.34 -12.78 16.82
C TYR A 61 -0.10 -13.37 15.42
N ALA A 62 -0.15 -14.70 15.30
CA ALA A 62 -0.08 -15.38 14.00
C ALA A 62 -1.27 -15.02 13.10
N GLY A 63 -2.49 -15.05 13.64
CA GLY A 63 -3.70 -14.64 12.92
C GLY A 63 -3.68 -13.15 12.54
N GLY A 64 -3.27 -12.27 13.46
CA GLY A 64 -3.08 -10.86 13.17
C GLY A 64 -2.04 -10.61 12.08
N SER A 65 -0.94 -11.37 12.08
CA SER A 65 0.08 -11.30 11.03
C SER A 65 -0.47 -11.70 9.66
N MET A 66 -1.39 -12.67 9.60
CA MET A 66 -2.04 -13.06 8.34
C MET A 66 -2.90 -11.92 7.79
N LEU A 67 -3.74 -11.30 8.63
CA LEU A 67 -4.57 -10.17 8.23
C LEU A 67 -3.74 -8.97 7.71
N ILE A 68 -2.61 -8.67 8.37
CA ILE A 68 -1.72 -7.61 7.91
C ILE A 68 -1.08 -7.95 6.55
N LYS A 69 -0.67 -9.21 6.34
CA LYS A 69 -0.12 -9.65 5.04
C LYS A 69 -1.15 -9.58 3.93
N GLU A 70 -2.40 -9.93 4.20
CA GLU A 70 -3.49 -9.78 3.24
C GLU A 70 -3.66 -8.31 2.82
N GLU A 71 -3.59 -7.36 3.77
CA GLU A 71 -3.67 -5.94 3.40
C GLU A 71 -2.44 -5.44 2.64
N ILE A 72 -1.23 -5.92 2.98
CA ILE A 72 -0.02 -5.65 2.17
C ILE A 72 -0.22 -6.11 0.72
N GLU A 73 -0.75 -7.31 0.50
CA GLU A 73 -1.07 -7.81 -0.84
C GLU A 73 -2.15 -6.96 -1.54
N ASN A 74 -3.15 -6.48 -0.80
CA ASN A 74 -4.16 -5.58 -1.33
C ASN A 74 -3.54 -4.24 -1.78
N LEU A 75 -2.65 -3.65 -0.98
CA LEU A 75 -1.89 -2.46 -1.36
C LEU A 75 -1.01 -2.72 -2.59
N ALA A 76 -0.36 -3.89 -2.68
CA ALA A 76 0.43 -4.26 -3.85
C ALA A 76 -0.42 -4.37 -5.13
N LYS A 77 -1.61 -4.97 -5.04
CA LYS A 77 -2.58 -5.03 -6.15
C LYS A 77 -3.03 -3.63 -6.58
N LYS A 78 -3.37 -2.76 -5.61
CA LYS A 78 -3.74 -1.36 -5.87
C LYS A 78 -2.60 -0.61 -6.57
N LYS A 79 -1.36 -0.77 -6.10
CA LYS A 79 -0.16 -0.18 -6.71
C LYS A 79 0.03 -0.64 -8.15
N PHE A 80 -0.06 -1.94 -8.43
CA PHE A 80 0.07 -2.47 -9.78
C PHE A 80 -0.94 -1.84 -10.75
N VAL A 81 -2.20 -1.69 -10.33
CA VAL A 81 -3.24 -1.04 -11.15
C VAL A 81 -2.90 0.42 -11.44
N LEU A 82 -2.38 1.15 -10.46
CA LEU A 82 -1.96 2.55 -10.63
C LEU A 82 -0.77 2.65 -11.59
N ASP A 83 0.22 1.77 -11.44
CA ASP A 83 1.39 1.68 -12.33
C ASP A 83 0.99 1.38 -13.78
N ALA A 84 0.09 0.40 -13.99
CA ALA A 84 -0.40 0.06 -15.32
C ALA A 84 -1.13 1.25 -15.98
N LYS A 85 -1.92 2.00 -15.20
CA LYS A 85 -2.59 3.22 -15.68
C LYS A 85 -1.58 4.32 -16.03
N ALA A 86 -0.57 4.55 -15.19
CA ALA A 86 0.48 5.52 -15.44
C ALA A 86 1.26 5.19 -16.72
N ALA A 87 1.66 3.92 -16.89
CA ALA A 87 2.35 3.44 -18.10
C ALA A 87 1.50 3.65 -19.36
N ARG A 88 0.18 3.37 -19.28
CA ARG A 88 -0.74 3.61 -20.40
C ARG A 88 -0.81 5.11 -20.77
N LEU A 89 -0.92 5.99 -19.78
CA LEU A 89 -0.94 7.44 -20.01
C LEU A 89 0.35 7.92 -20.67
N TYR A 90 1.51 7.44 -20.21
CA TYR A 90 2.80 7.74 -20.81
C TYR A 90 2.88 7.34 -22.29
N LEU A 91 2.44 6.12 -22.63
CA LEU A 91 2.43 5.64 -24.02
C LEU A 91 1.51 6.47 -24.93
N ILE A 92 0.37 6.96 -24.41
CA ILE A 92 -0.52 7.86 -25.14
C ILE A 92 0.19 9.21 -25.37
N ALA A 93 0.77 9.80 -24.33
CA ALA A 93 1.47 11.08 -24.44
C ALA A 93 2.62 11.02 -25.46
N GLU A 94 3.43 9.96 -25.45
CA GLU A 94 4.52 9.76 -26.41
C GLU A 94 4.02 9.60 -27.85
N ARG A 95 2.88 8.94 -28.05
CA ARG A 95 2.25 8.82 -29.38
C ARG A 95 1.79 10.17 -29.89
N GLU A 96 1.12 10.97 -29.05
CA GLU A 96 0.64 12.30 -29.43
C GLU A 96 1.81 13.26 -29.72
N ARG A 97 2.88 13.21 -28.91
CA ARG A 97 4.11 13.95 -29.16
C ARG A 97 4.68 13.66 -30.55
N LYS A 98 4.81 12.38 -30.91
CA LYS A 98 5.31 11.98 -32.25
C LYS A 98 4.44 12.50 -33.40
N LYS A 99 3.11 12.48 -33.25
CA LYS A 99 2.19 13.04 -34.27
C LYS A 99 2.39 14.54 -34.46
N GLN A 100 2.53 15.30 -33.37
CA GLN A 100 2.76 16.75 -33.43
C GLN A 100 4.07 17.09 -34.16
N PHE A 101 5.14 16.30 -33.94
CA PHE A 101 6.41 16.46 -34.67
C PHE A 101 6.27 16.16 -36.17
N CYS A 102 5.49 15.16 -36.57
CA CYS A 102 5.24 14.88 -38.00
C CYS A 102 4.42 15.98 -38.69
N HIS A 103 3.53 16.66 -37.97
CA HIS A 103 2.70 17.73 -38.54
C HIS A 103 3.37 19.11 -38.57
N HIS A 104 4.46 19.34 -37.81
CA HIS A 104 5.22 20.60 -37.84
C HIS A 104 6.38 20.63 -38.86
N HIS A 105 6.66 19.50 -39.52
CA HIS A 105 7.71 19.38 -40.53
C HIS A 105 7.18 19.04 -41.94
N ALA A 106 5.87 19.20 -42.16
CA ALA A 106 5.21 19.13 -43.47
C ALA A 106 4.73 20.53 -43.86
#